data_AF-A0A0S2S7N1-F1
#
_entry.id   AF-A0A0S2S7N1-F1
#
_cell.length_a   1.000
_cell.length_b   1.000
_cell.length_c   1.000
_cell.angle_alpha   90.00
_cell.angle_beta   90.00
_cell.angle_gamma   90.00
#
_symmetry.space_group_name_H-M   'P 1'
#
loop_
_entity.id
_entity.type
_entity.pdbx_description
1 polymer ?
#
loop_
_entity_poly.entity_id
_entity_poly.type
_entity_poly.pdbx_seq_one_letter_code
_entity_poly.pdbx_strand_id
1 'polypeptide(L)'
;MGELSSHTQSVEPQPQAVRKLAVVATVISGIAVLGCITLALWNYNLTAKVNTLTTANASLNKTTQALTKQQKDTEALLQQVRLVANLSSISHALEQTSVVTNDFVLEKVTFDVAENGTLKGVLLNVNNQPNLGLGGTYQGYGKYNMASSTLTKKAEEVIDIAMKQYGTSDKIPVWDKNTKVEMTVQNYELGKREGGIFKLASQK
;
A
#
# COMPACT_ATOMS: atom_id res chain seq x y z
N MET A 1 -7.79 25.01 -115.79
CA MET A 1 -6.37 25.03 -115.38
C MET A 1 -6.16 26.25 -114.52
N GLY A 2 -5.76 26.07 -113.27
CA GLY A 2 -5.52 27.10 -112.26
C GLY A 2 -5.24 26.39 -110.94
N GLU A 3 -4.01 26.52 -110.46
CA GLU A 3 -3.33 25.60 -109.54
C GLU A 3 -3.76 25.67 -108.06
N LEU A 4 -3.39 24.59 -107.36
CA LEU A 4 -3.47 24.35 -105.92
C LEU A 4 -2.80 25.44 -105.07
N SER A 5 -3.34 25.71 -103.87
CA SER A 5 -2.53 26.25 -102.78
C SER A 5 -2.90 25.57 -101.46
N SER A 6 -2.14 24.53 -101.12
CA SER A 6 -2.10 23.94 -99.78
C SER A 6 -1.25 24.85 -98.89
N HIS A 7 -1.89 25.52 -97.93
CA HIS A 7 -1.17 26.15 -96.82
C HIS A 7 -0.59 25.04 -95.94
N THR A 8 0.68 24.73 -96.17
CA THR A 8 1.52 24.03 -95.19
C THR A 8 2.01 25.08 -94.20
N GLN A 9 1.43 25.09 -93.00
CA GLN A 9 1.93 25.87 -91.89
C GLN A 9 3.31 25.30 -91.52
N SER A 10 4.37 25.93 -92.02
CA SER A 10 5.74 25.62 -91.69
C SER A 10 5.93 25.93 -90.20
N VAL A 11 6.01 24.88 -89.39
CA VAL A 11 6.47 25.00 -88.01
C VAL A 11 7.95 25.32 -88.08
N GLU A 12 8.27 26.60 -87.99
CA GLU A 12 9.64 27.09 -88.00
C GLU A 12 10.41 26.43 -86.83
N PRO A 13 11.57 25.79 -87.09
CA PRO A 13 12.28 25.07 -86.05
C PRO A 13 12.75 26.05 -84.99
N GLN A 14 12.20 25.92 -83.78
CA GLN A 14 12.58 26.73 -82.62
C GLN A 14 14.12 26.82 -82.49
N PRO A 15 14.67 28.03 -82.25
CA PRO A 15 16.11 28.24 -82.18
C PRO A 15 16.77 27.29 -81.18
N GLN A 16 17.91 26.70 -81.56
CA GLN A 16 18.60 25.64 -80.80
C GLN A 16 18.81 25.99 -79.32
N ALA A 17 19.02 27.26 -78.97
CA ALA A 17 19.16 27.72 -77.59
C ALA A 17 17.89 27.52 -76.74
N VAL A 18 16.70 27.74 -77.33
CA VAL A 18 15.40 27.55 -76.67
C VAL A 18 15.11 26.07 -76.45
N ARG A 19 15.47 25.21 -77.42
CA ARG A 19 15.37 23.75 -77.27
C ARG A 19 16.28 23.22 -76.16
N LYS A 20 17.51 23.72 -76.04
CA LYS A 20 18.43 23.31 -74.95
C LYS A 20 17.92 23.73 -73.57
N LEU A 21 17.39 24.94 -73.44
CA LEU A 21 16.78 25.44 -72.20
C LEU A 21 15.52 24.64 -71.80
N ALA A 22 14.66 24.31 -72.77
CA ALA A 22 13.46 23.52 -72.52
C ALA A 22 13.79 22.08 -72.04
N VAL A 23 14.85 21.47 -72.58
CA VAL A 23 15.35 20.16 -72.14
C VAL A 23 15.93 20.24 -70.73
N VAL A 24 16.73 21.27 -70.42
CA VAL A 24 17.28 21.46 -69.07
C VAL A 24 16.14 21.70 -68.05
N ALA A 25 15.13 22.50 -68.39
CA ALA A 25 13.99 22.76 -67.51
C ALA A 25 13.12 21.51 -67.26
N THR A 26 12.92 20.66 -68.26
CA THR A 26 12.18 19.39 -68.10
C THR A 26 12.95 18.36 -67.27
N VAL A 27 14.28 18.30 -67.40
CA VAL A 27 15.12 17.46 -66.54
C VAL A 27 15.09 17.94 -65.09
N ILE A 28 15.23 19.25 -64.84
CA ILE A 28 15.16 19.81 -63.48
C ILE A 28 13.78 19.60 -62.87
N SER A 29 12.70 19.81 -63.63
CA SER A 29 11.32 19.55 -63.19
C SER A 29 11.07 18.08 -62.86
N GLY A 30 11.56 17.15 -63.71
CA GLY A 30 11.47 15.72 -63.46
C GLY A 30 12.18 15.28 -62.17
N ILE A 31 13.38 15.81 -61.91
CA ILE A 31 14.13 15.56 -60.67
C ILE A 31 13.40 16.14 -59.45
N ALA A 32 12.83 17.34 -59.58
CA ALA A 32 12.06 17.97 -58.50
C ALA A 32 10.80 17.16 -58.15
N VAL A 33 10.06 16.66 -59.14
CA VAL A 33 8.87 15.82 -58.92
C VAL A 33 9.25 14.50 -58.24
N LEU A 34 10.33 13.83 -58.68
CA LEU A 34 10.83 12.62 -58.04
C LEU A 34 11.29 12.87 -56.59
N GLY A 35 11.93 14.02 -56.33
CA GLY A 35 12.29 14.46 -54.98
C GLY A 35 11.06 14.68 -54.09
N CYS A 36 10.00 15.33 -54.61
CA CYS A 36 8.75 15.52 -53.87
C CYS A 36 8.02 14.20 -53.58
N ILE A 37 8.00 13.25 -54.52
CA ILE A 37 7.38 11.94 -54.33
C ILE A 37 8.12 11.15 -53.24
N THR A 38 9.45 11.14 -53.26
CA THR A 38 10.25 10.44 -52.25
C THR A 38 10.10 11.07 -50.86
N LEU A 39 10.06 12.41 -50.76
CA LEU A 39 9.78 13.13 -49.52
C LEU A 39 8.37 12.84 -48.98
N ALA A 40 7.36 12.79 -49.83
CA ALA A 40 5.99 12.47 -49.44
C ALA A 40 5.89 11.04 -48.87
N LEU A 41 6.54 10.07 -49.51
CA LEU A 41 6.61 8.68 -49.04
C LEU A 41 7.35 8.58 -47.69
N TRP A 42 8.45 9.30 -47.53
CA TRP A 42 9.19 9.36 -46.26
C TRP A 42 8.37 9.99 -45.13
N ASN A 43 7.69 11.10 -45.41
CA ASN A 43 6.86 11.79 -44.42
C ASN A 43 5.68 10.92 -43.96
N TYR A 44 5.05 10.19 -44.89
CA TYR A 44 4.01 9.22 -44.56
C TYR A 44 4.53 8.11 -43.65
N ASN A 45 5.70 7.54 -43.98
CA ASN A 45 6.30 6.45 -43.21
C ASN A 45 6.75 6.92 -41.81
N LEU A 46 7.28 8.14 -41.69
CA LEU A 46 7.61 8.78 -40.41
C LEU A 46 6.35 9.02 -39.57
N THR A 47 5.30 9.56 -40.16
CA THR A 47 4.02 9.80 -39.48
C THR A 47 3.41 8.50 -38.96
N ALA A 48 3.45 7.43 -39.77
CA ALA A 48 3.00 6.11 -39.35
C ALA A 48 3.80 5.59 -38.15
N LYS A 49 5.14 5.66 -38.20
CA LYS A 49 6.00 5.25 -37.09
C LYS A 49 5.75 6.06 -35.82
N VAL A 50 5.57 7.38 -35.94
CA VAL A 50 5.26 8.27 -34.81
C VAL A 50 3.90 7.91 -34.19
N ASN A 51 2.88 7.66 -35.01
CA ASN A 51 1.56 7.25 -34.52
C ASN A 51 1.60 5.89 -33.81
N THR A 52 2.35 4.93 -34.35
CA THR A 52 2.57 3.63 -33.71
C THR A 52 3.29 3.80 -32.37
N LEU A 53 4.39 4.57 -32.32
CA LEU A 53 5.11 4.85 -31.07
C LEU A 53 4.23 5.56 -30.05
N THR A 54 3.43 6.53 -30.47
CA THR A 54 2.51 7.28 -29.60
C THR A 54 1.47 6.35 -28.98
N THR A 55 0.91 5.45 -29.79
CA THR A 55 -0.08 4.46 -29.33
C THR A 55 0.56 3.45 -28.37
N ALA A 56 1.76 2.96 -28.70
CA ALA A 56 2.53 2.06 -27.85
C ALA A 56 2.89 2.73 -26.51
N ASN A 57 3.30 4.00 -26.51
CA ASN A 57 3.58 4.76 -25.28
C ASN A 57 2.32 4.95 -24.44
N ALA A 58 1.18 5.29 -25.05
CA ALA A 58 -0.09 5.42 -24.32
C ALA A 58 -0.52 4.08 -23.69
N SER A 59 -0.36 2.98 -24.43
CA SER A 59 -0.62 1.62 -23.93
C SER A 59 0.33 1.26 -22.78
N LEU A 60 1.63 1.52 -22.93
CA LEU A 60 2.64 1.27 -21.91
C LEU A 60 2.34 2.06 -20.62
N ASN A 61 1.99 3.34 -20.74
CA ASN A 61 1.61 4.18 -19.59
C ASN A 61 0.39 3.60 -18.85
N LYS A 62 -0.64 3.13 -19.57
CA LYS A 62 -1.78 2.45 -18.95
C LYS A 62 -1.37 1.18 -18.19
N THR A 63 -0.50 0.37 -18.79
CA THR A 63 0.03 -0.84 -18.15
C THR A 63 0.82 -0.50 -16.89
N THR A 64 1.69 0.52 -16.94
CA THR A 64 2.44 0.99 -15.77
C THR A 64 1.53 1.47 -14.65
N GLN A 65 0.48 2.24 -14.96
CA GLN A 65 -0.49 2.69 -13.96
C GLN A 65 -1.26 1.52 -13.34
N ALA A 66 -1.68 0.55 -14.16
CA ALA A 66 -2.36 -0.66 -13.68
C ALA A 66 -1.46 -1.49 -12.76
N LEU A 67 -0.19 -1.71 -13.15
CA LEU A 67 0.79 -2.41 -12.32
C LEU A 67 1.06 -1.67 -11.00
N THR A 68 1.20 -0.34 -11.06
CA THR A 68 1.43 0.48 -9.86
C THR A 68 0.25 0.37 -8.89
N LYS A 69 -0.98 0.37 -9.41
CA LYS A 69 -2.18 0.16 -8.60
C LYS A 69 -2.19 -1.25 -7.99
N GLN A 70 -1.99 -2.28 -8.81
CA GLN A 70 -1.95 -3.66 -8.36
C GLN A 70 -0.87 -3.90 -7.29
N GLN A 71 0.29 -3.27 -7.43
CA GLN A 71 1.35 -3.34 -6.43
C GLN A 71 0.90 -2.75 -5.09
N LYS A 72 0.27 -1.56 -5.09
CA LYS A 72 -0.28 -0.95 -3.87
C LYS A 72 -1.36 -1.81 -3.22
N ASP A 73 -2.27 -2.36 -4.03
CA ASP A 73 -3.34 -3.22 -3.54
C ASP A 73 -2.78 -4.52 -2.94
N THR A 74 -1.75 -5.10 -3.57
CA THR A 74 -1.07 -6.31 -3.08
C THR A 74 -0.31 -6.04 -1.78
N GLU A 75 0.35 -4.88 -1.68
CA GLU A 75 1.06 -4.48 -0.47
C GLU A 75 0.10 -4.28 0.71
N ALA A 76 -1.04 -3.62 0.46
CA ALA A 76 -2.10 -3.48 1.47
C ALA A 76 -2.64 -4.85 1.93
N LEU A 77 -2.90 -5.76 0.99
CA LEU A 77 -3.36 -7.12 1.31
C LEU A 77 -2.31 -7.90 2.11
N LEU A 78 -1.03 -7.82 1.73
CA LEU A 78 0.06 -8.48 2.45
C LEU A 78 0.15 -8.01 3.90
N GLN A 79 -0.03 -6.70 4.16
CA GLN A 79 -0.05 -6.16 5.52
C GLN A 79 -1.22 -6.72 6.34
N GLN A 80 -2.42 -6.83 5.74
CA GLN A 80 -3.57 -7.43 6.42
C GLN A 80 -3.36 -8.91 6.73
N VAL A 81 -2.83 -9.68 5.78
CA VAL A 81 -2.55 -11.12 5.98
C VAL A 81 -1.51 -11.32 7.06
N ARG A 82 -0.45 -10.49 7.10
CA ARG A 82 0.55 -10.52 8.18
C ARG A 82 -0.12 -10.28 9.53
N LEU A 83 -0.94 -9.23 9.64
CA LEU A 83 -1.66 -8.95 10.89
C LEU A 83 -2.48 -10.15 11.37
N VAL A 84 -3.27 -10.77 10.50
CA VAL A 84 -4.10 -11.94 10.84
C VAL A 84 -3.24 -13.14 11.27
N ALA A 85 -2.17 -13.43 10.54
CA ALA A 85 -1.24 -14.51 10.90
C ALA A 85 -0.60 -14.27 12.28
N ASN A 86 -0.29 -13.01 12.59
CA ASN A 86 0.35 -12.64 13.85
C ASN A 86 -0.64 -12.72 15.01
N LEU A 87 -1.87 -12.24 14.85
CA LEU A 87 -2.94 -12.41 15.83
C LEU A 87 -3.26 -13.89 16.08
N SER A 88 -3.25 -14.71 15.03
CA SER A 88 -3.41 -16.17 15.15
C SER A 88 -2.28 -16.80 15.97
N SER A 89 -1.02 -16.38 15.74
CA SER A 89 0.12 -16.82 16.55
C SER A 89 -0.01 -16.44 18.02
N ILE A 90 -0.57 -15.26 18.33
CA ILE A 90 -0.84 -14.86 19.71
C ILE A 90 -1.96 -15.70 20.32
N SER A 91 -3.05 -15.90 19.59
CA SER A 91 -4.16 -16.74 20.05
C SER A 91 -3.67 -18.13 20.42
N HIS A 92 -2.83 -18.72 19.57
CA HIS A 92 -2.20 -20.00 19.85
C HIS A 92 -1.28 -19.94 21.08
N ALA A 93 -0.50 -18.86 21.27
CA ALA A 93 0.31 -18.69 22.47
C ALA A 93 -0.56 -18.57 23.74
N LEU A 94 -1.72 -17.89 23.67
CA LEU A 94 -2.70 -17.80 24.75
C LEU A 94 -3.28 -19.18 25.10
N GLU A 95 -3.55 -20.01 24.11
CA GLU A 95 -4.02 -21.39 24.33
C GLU A 95 -2.97 -22.28 25.01
N GLN A 96 -1.69 -22.06 24.71
CA GLN A 96 -0.61 -22.88 25.26
C GLN A 96 -0.04 -22.39 26.59
N THR A 97 -0.23 -21.11 26.91
CA THR A 97 0.38 -20.49 28.09
C THR A 97 -0.65 -19.75 28.91
N SER A 98 -0.89 -20.24 30.12
CA SER A 98 -1.66 -19.52 31.13
C SER A 98 -0.73 -18.62 31.91
N VAL A 99 -0.94 -17.31 31.84
CA VAL A 99 -0.29 -16.37 32.76
C VAL A 99 -1.01 -16.51 34.11
N VAL A 100 -0.31 -17.09 35.07
CA VAL A 100 -0.81 -17.35 36.42
C VAL A 100 0.15 -16.73 37.42
N THR A 101 -0.40 -15.91 38.31
CA THR A 101 0.26 -15.43 39.53
C THR A 101 -0.38 -16.09 40.74
N ASN A 102 0.11 -15.80 41.94
CA ASN A 102 -0.51 -16.32 43.17
C ASN A 102 -1.96 -15.83 43.37
N ASP A 103 -2.33 -14.70 42.76
CA ASP A 103 -3.58 -13.99 43.01
C ASP A 103 -4.51 -13.95 41.80
N PHE A 104 -3.94 -13.99 40.60
CA PHE A 104 -4.67 -13.83 39.34
C PHE A 104 -4.30 -14.88 38.31
N VAL A 105 -5.31 -15.37 37.60
CA VAL A 105 -5.18 -16.06 36.31
C VAL A 105 -5.58 -15.09 35.22
N LEU A 106 -4.73 -14.90 34.23
CA LEU A 106 -5.13 -14.22 33.01
C LEU A 106 -5.99 -15.16 32.16
N GLU A 107 -7.25 -14.81 31.97
CA GLU A 107 -8.19 -15.63 31.19
C GLU A 107 -8.21 -15.23 29.72
N LYS A 108 -8.13 -13.92 29.46
CA LYS A 108 -8.24 -13.39 28.11
C LYS A 108 -7.36 -12.18 27.92
N VAL A 109 -6.68 -12.14 26.78
CA VAL A 109 -5.98 -10.96 26.26
C VAL A 109 -6.65 -10.53 24.98
N THR A 110 -6.93 -9.25 24.85
CA THR A 110 -7.49 -8.66 23.62
C THR A 110 -6.59 -7.51 23.19
N PHE A 111 -6.13 -7.55 21.94
CA PHE A 111 -5.29 -6.50 21.35
C PHE A 111 -6.18 -5.56 20.54
N ASP A 112 -6.20 -4.27 20.91
CA ASP A 112 -6.81 -3.23 20.10
C ASP A 112 -5.78 -2.74 19.08
N VAL A 113 -5.97 -3.14 17.82
CA VAL A 113 -5.04 -2.87 16.72
C VAL A 113 -5.72 -1.96 15.70
N ALA A 114 -5.03 -0.88 15.33
CA ALA A 114 -5.45 0.01 14.25
C ALA A 114 -5.44 -0.69 12.89
N GLU A 115 -6.15 -0.14 11.89
CA GLU A 115 -6.17 -0.68 10.51
C GLU A 115 -4.77 -0.77 9.88
N ASN A 116 -3.84 0.08 10.30
CA ASN A 116 -2.45 0.06 9.85
C ASN A 116 -1.56 -0.96 10.60
N GLY A 117 -2.14 -1.80 11.46
CA GLY A 117 -1.43 -2.79 12.25
C GLY A 117 -0.79 -2.27 13.54
N THR A 118 -0.94 -0.98 13.88
CA THR A 118 -0.36 -0.40 15.11
C THR A 118 -1.18 -0.77 16.35
N LEU A 119 -0.53 -1.23 17.43
CA LEU A 119 -1.19 -1.50 18.71
C LEU A 119 -1.61 -0.20 19.38
N LYS A 120 -2.92 -0.04 19.63
CA LYS A 120 -3.49 1.08 20.40
C LYS A 120 -3.55 0.79 21.88
N GLY A 121 -3.78 -0.47 22.24
CA GLY A 121 -3.82 -0.91 23.63
C GLY A 121 -4.14 -2.38 23.78
N VAL A 122 -4.09 -2.84 25.02
CA VAL A 122 -4.35 -4.23 25.41
C VAL A 122 -5.40 -4.26 26.52
N LEU A 123 -6.40 -5.13 26.38
CA LEU A 123 -7.35 -5.45 27.44
C LEU A 123 -7.02 -6.83 28.03
N LEU A 124 -6.78 -6.85 29.34
CA LEU A 124 -6.52 -8.06 30.11
C LEU A 124 -7.74 -8.39 30.98
N ASN A 125 -8.32 -9.56 30.79
CA ASN A 125 -9.34 -10.08 31.69
C ASN A 125 -8.71 -11.13 32.60
N VAL A 126 -8.72 -10.85 33.90
CA VAL A 126 -8.18 -11.73 34.91
C VAL A 126 -9.30 -12.34 35.75
N ASN A 127 -9.04 -13.53 36.28
CA ASN A 127 -9.83 -14.13 37.34
C ASN A 127 -9.01 -14.32 38.59
N ASN A 128 -9.72 -14.35 39.70
CA ASN A 128 -9.18 -14.54 41.03
C ASN A 128 -8.68 -15.98 41.21
N GLN A 129 -7.45 -16.14 41.69
CA GLN A 129 -7.00 -17.43 42.22
C GLN A 129 -7.74 -17.76 43.52
N PRO A 130 -8.01 -19.05 43.82
CA PRO A 130 -8.67 -19.46 45.06
C PRO A 130 -7.93 -19.00 46.32
N ASN A 131 -6.61 -18.78 46.23
CA ASN A 131 -5.76 -18.37 47.32
C ASN A 131 -5.21 -16.94 47.14
N LEU A 132 -6.07 -16.00 46.72
CA LEU A 132 -5.82 -14.57 46.96
C LEU A 132 -5.50 -14.42 48.45
N GLY A 133 -4.21 -14.20 48.76
CA GLY A 133 -3.66 -14.38 50.12
C GLY A 133 -4.44 -13.64 51.21
N LEU A 134 -4.16 -13.94 52.48
CA LEU A 134 -4.87 -13.40 53.66
C LEU A 134 -5.19 -11.89 53.52
N GLY A 135 -6.49 -11.55 53.50
CA GLY A 135 -7.00 -10.19 53.32
C GLY A 135 -7.35 -9.81 51.87
N GLY A 136 -7.03 -10.62 50.87
CA GLY A 136 -7.28 -10.34 49.45
C GLY A 136 -8.69 -10.65 48.95
N THR A 137 -9.69 -10.68 49.82
CA THR A 137 -11.06 -11.05 49.42
C THR A 137 -11.60 -10.08 48.37
N TYR A 138 -11.99 -10.64 47.22
CA TYR A 138 -12.71 -9.90 46.20
C TYR A 138 -14.10 -9.52 46.70
N GLN A 139 -14.43 -8.23 46.62
CA GLN A 139 -15.69 -7.66 47.11
C GLN A 139 -16.73 -7.51 46.00
N GLY A 140 -16.41 -7.92 44.77
CA GLY A 140 -17.22 -7.61 43.59
C GLY A 140 -16.84 -6.26 42.98
N TYR A 141 -17.31 -6.02 41.76
CA TYR A 141 -17.21 -4.73 41.07
C TYR A 141 -15.78 -4.18 40.97
N GLY A 142 -14.78 -5.05 40.78
CA GLY A 142 -13.37 -4.64 40.68
C GLY A 142 -12.73 -4.21 42.01
N LYS A 143 -13.38 -4.45 43.16
CA LYS A 143 -12.90 -4.04 44.49
C LYS A 143 -12.36 -5.22 45.30
N TYR A 144 -11.37 -4.94 46.13
CA TYR A 144 -10.72 -5.91 47.02
C TYR A 144 -10.56 -5.33 48.41
N ASN A 145 -10.60 -6.20 49.42
CA ASN A 145 -10.31 -5.85 50.80
C ASN A 145 -8.79 -5.74 51.10
N MET A 146 -8.00 -5.21 50.15
CA MET A 146 -6.56 -5.03 50.30
C MET A 146 -6.13 -3.60 50.01
N ALA A 147 -4.94 -3.23 50.49
CA ALA A 147 -4.38 -1.91 50.21
C ALA A 147 -4.22 -1.68 48.70
N SER A 148 -4.58 -0.48 48.24
CA SER A 148 -4.50 -0.09 46.82
C SER A 148 -3.10 -0.26 46.24
N SER A 149 -2.05 0.01 47.02
CA SER A 149 -0.65 -0.19 46.62
C SER A 149 -0.31 -1.67 46.40
N THR A 150 -0.87 -2.57 47.21
CA THR A 150 -0.71 -4.02 47.06
C THR A 150 -1.43 -4.51 45.81
N LEU A 151 -2.68 -4.09 45.59
CA LEU A 151 -3.46 -4.47 44.41
C LEU A 151 -2.82 -3.96 43.12
N THR A 152 -2.31 -2.73 43.12
CA THR A 152 -1.57 -2.14 41.99
C THR A 152 -0.34 -2.97 41.64
N LYS A 153 0.47 -3.37 42.64
CA LYS A 153 1.65 -4.21 42.40
C LYS A 153 1.29 -5.57 41.79
N LYS A 154 0.23 -6.21 42.29
CA LYS A 154 -0.25 -7.50 41.75
C LYS A 154 -0.75 -7.36 40.31
N ALA A 155 -1.45 -6.26 39.99
CA ALA A 155 -1.88 -5.98 38.63
C ALA A 155 -0.68 -5.73 37.69
N GLU A 156 0.30 -4.95 38.12
CA GLU A 156 1.54 -4.71 37.34
C GLU A 156 2.32 -6.00 37.09
N GLU A 157 2.38 -6.92 38.07
CA GLU A 157 3.02 -8.23 37.88
C GLU A 157 2.36 -9.04 36.76
N VAL A 158 1.02 -9.08 36.71
CA VAL A 158 0.30 -9.73 35.61
C VAL A 158 0.60 -9.06 34.27
N ILE A 159 0.61 -7.73 34.23
CA ILE A 159 0.90 -6.95 33.02
C ILE A 159 2.31 -7.25 32.52
N ASP A 160 3.31 -7.26 33.40
CA ASP A 160 4.70 -7.47 33.04
C ASP A 160 4.95 -8.91 32.54
N ILE A 161 4.32 -9.92 33.17
CA ILE A 161 4.38 -11.31 32.69
C ILE A 161 3.70 -11.43 31.32
N ALA A 162 2.50 -10.87 31.16
CA ALA A 162 1.77 -10.90 29.90
C ALA A 162 2.54 -10.16 28.79
N MET A 163 3.13 -9.01 29.07
CA MET A 163 3.98 -8.27 28.14
C MET A 163 5.23 -9.08 27.75
N LYS A 164 5.87 -9.75 28.70
CA LYS A 164 7.01 -10.63 28.40
C LYS A 164 6.60 -11.84 27.54
N GLN A 165 5.41 -12.39 27.76
CA GLN A 165 4.94 -13.58 27.06
C GLN A 165 4.42 -13.27 25.66
N TYR A 166 3.68 -12.17 25.51
CA TYR A 166 2.95 -11.84 24.28
C TYR A 166 3.50 -10.61 23.55
N GLY A 167 4.39 -9.83 24.16
CA GLY A 167 4.94 -8.58 23.60
C GLY A 167 6.29 -8.73 22.89
N THR A 168 6.95 -9.88 22.98
CA THR A 168 8.34 -10.07 22.50
C THR A 168 8.47 -10.60 21.08
N SER A 169 7.40 -10.67 20.30
CA SER A 169 7.49 -11.15 18.92
C SER A 169 7.81 -10.01 17.96
N ASP A 170 8.78 -10.26 17.08
CA ASP A 170 9.04 -9.53 15.84
C ASP A 170 7.83 -9.41 14.90
N LYS A 171 6.76 -10.15 15.19
CA LYS A 171 5.54 -10.24 14.40
C LYS A 171 4.35 -9.51 15.04
N ILE A 172 4.42 -9.11 16.30
CA ILE A 172 3.29 -8.46 16.97
C ILE A 172 3.61 -6.96 17.05
N PRO A 173 2.64 -6.05 16.86
CA PRO A 173 2.90 -4.65 17.13
C PRO A 173 3.40 -4.48 18.57
N VAL A 174 4.50 -3.73 18.70
CA VAL A 174 5.32 -3.69 19.92
C VAL A 174 4.46 -3.33 21.12
N TRP A 175 4.27 -4.30 22.02
CA TRP A 175 3.75 -4.04 23.36
C TRP A 175 4.92 -3.64 24.25
N ASP A 176 5.07 -2.34 24.45
CA ASP A 176 6.07 -1.75 25.33
C ASP A 176 5.46 -1.23 26.65
N LYS A 177 6.32 -0.73 27.54
CA LYS A 177 5.92 -0.14 28.82
C LYS A 177 4.98 1.07 28.70
N ASN A 178 4.89 1.71 27.53
CA ASN A 178 4.05 2.88 27.30
C ASN A 178 2.68 2.49 26.70
N THR A 179 2.55 1.25 26.24
CA THR A 179 1.32 0.73 25.68
C THR A 179 0.21 0.82 26.72
N LYS A 180 -0.94 1.34 26.30
CA LYS A 180 -2.10 1.44 27.16
C LYS A 180 -2.61 0.04 27.50
N VAL A 181 -2.75 -0.26 28.79
CA VAL A 181 -3.32 -1.53 29.26
C VAL A 181 -4.56 -1.25 30.09
N GLU A 182 -5.66 -1.89 29.78
CA GLU A 182 -6.86 -1.92 30.62
C GLU A 182 -6.97 -3.31 31.24
N MET A 183 -7.24 -3.37 32.54
CA MET A 183 -7.41 -4.64 33.25
C MET A 183 -8.81 -4.72 33.84
N THR A 184 -9.47 -5.85 33.63
CA THR A 184 -10.76 -6.19 34.23
C THR A 184 -10.63 -7.46 35.06
N VAL A 185 -11.41 -7.55 36.13
CA VAL A 185 -11.63 -8.79 36.86
C VAL A 185 -13.10 -9.15 36.84
N GLN A 186 -13.43 -10.37 36.40
CA GLN A 186 -14.82 -10.79 36.21
C GLN A 186 -15.66 -9.77 35.42
N ASN A 187 -15.06 -9.19 34.37
CA ASN A 187 -15.64 -8.14 33.52
C ASN A 187 -15.88 -6.76 34.19
N TYR A 188 -15.43 -6.55 35.43
CA TYR A 188 -15.43 -5.24 36.07
C TYR A 188 -14.07 -4.57 35.95
N GLU A 189 -14.07 -3.26 35.68
CA GLU A 189 -12.84 -2.49 35.56
C GLU A 189 -12.04 -2.53 36.87
N LEU A 190 -10.81 -3.03 36.81
CA LEU A 190 -9.87 -3.00 37.92
C LEU A 190 -9.02 -1.73 37.87
N GLY A 191 -8.55 -1.38 36.68
CA GLY A 191 -7.69 -0.22 36.47
C GLY A 191 -7.07 -0.16 35.08
N LYS A 192 -6.23 0.86 34.88
CA LYS A 192 -5.58 1.14 33.59
C LYS A 192 -4.13 1.55 33.80
N ARG A 193 -3.23 1.08 32.92
CA ARG A 193 -1.85 1.53 32.78
C ARG A 193 -1.76 2.52 31.63
N GLU A 194 -1.39 3.76 31.94
CA GLU A 194 -1.12 4.81 30.96
C GLU A 194 0.16 5.54 31.38
N GLY A 195 1.08 5.78 30.44
CA GLY A 195 2.38 6.39 30.74
C GLY A 195 3.28 5.52 31.64
N GLY A 196 3.10 4.20 31.59
CA GLY A 196 3.92 3.23 32.32
C GLY A 196 3.53 2.97 33.77
N ILE A 197 2.47 3.60 34.28
CA ILE A 197 1.99 3.44 35.67
C ILE A 197 0.55 2.94 35.65
N PHE A 198 0.28 1.82 36.31
CA PHE A 198 -1.07 1.32 36.54
C PHE A 198 -1.76 2.09 37.67
N LYS A 199 -2.99 2.53 37.40
CA LYS A 199 -3.87 3.20 38.35
C LYS A 199 -5.15 2.41 38.48
N LEU A 200 -5.59 2.18 39.72
CA LEU A 200 -6.86 1.51 39.99
C LEU A 200 -8.03 2.40 39.57
N ALA A 201 -9.13 1.77 39.15
CA ALA A 201 -10.35 2.49 38.78
C ALA A 201 -10.93 3.31 39.95
N SER A 202 -10.71 2.85 41.19
CA SER A 202 -11.09 3.56 42.42
C SER A 202 -10.22 4.77 42.75
N GLN A 203 -9.12 4.98 42.04
CA GLN A 203 -8.17 6.08 42.22
C GLN A 203 -8.20 7.09 41.06
N LYS A 204 -9.18 6.96 40.16
CA LYS A 204 -9.40 7.90 39.07
C LYS A 204 -9.94 9.24 39.56
#